data_AF-A0A385SIK0-F1
#
_entry.id   AF-A0A385SIK0-F1
#
_cell.length_a   1.000
_cell.length_b   1.000
_cell.length_c   1.000
_cell.angle_alpha   90.00
_cell.angle_beta   90.00
_cell.angle_gamma   90.00
#
_symmetry.space_group_name_H-M   'P 1'
#
loop_
_entity.id
_entity.type
_entity.pdbx_description
1 polymer ?
#
loop_
_entity_poly.entity_id
_entity_poly.type
_entity_poly.pdbx_seq_one_letter_code
_entity_poly.pdbx_strand_id
1 'polypeptide(L)'
;MLTEVPSEVQQAVSAFLQTTMPSVALKDFSFVSGGCINSAGKLKTTAGDFFLKWNLAGKYPRMFENERSGLQHLRQPAVIDIPEVLTAGQAGSFQFILMEFIAKAPIAKRYWEMLGERLAQLHRVTAARFGLDHDNYIGSLPQSNAQHDAWIDFFIHERLGPQLQLAYNTHRIDPSWLHAFEGLYPKLRSLLSDEKPALLHGDLWSGNLMVNEKGEPCLVDPAVYFGHREMEWAMTKLFGGFHEAFYASYHQAFPLQPGYDDREDIYTLYPLLVHLNLFGASYKLSLDSILRKYS
;
A
#
# COMPACT_ATOMS: atom_id res chain seq x y z
N MET A 1 29.42 2.48 -7.92
CA MET A 1 29.88 3.73 -7.25
C MET A 1 28.65 4.32 -6.56
N LEU A 2 28.75 4.71 -5.29
CA LEU A 2 27.63 5.28 -4.51
C LEU A 2 27.16 6.66 -5.01
N THR A 3 27.69 7.15 -6.14
CA THR A 3 27.47 8.48 -6.71
C THR A 3 26.01 8.81 -7.01
N GLU A 4 25.15 7.80 -7.11
CA GLU A 4 23.71 7.95 -7.37
C GLU A 4 22.91 8.29 -6.11
N VAL A 5 23.43 7.96 -4.92
CA VAL A 5 22.78 8.27 -3.64
C VAL A 5 23.21 9.66 -3.18
N PRO A 6 22.31 10.56 -2.74
CA PRO A 6 22.69 11.86 -2.21
C PRO A 6 23.70 11.75 -1.06
N SER A 7 24.68 12.66 -1.00
CA SER A 7 25.78 12.58 -0.02
C SER A 7 25.28 12.67 1.42
N GLU A 8 24.23 13.45 1.68
CA GLU A 8 23.59 13.55 2.99
C GLU A 8 22.96 12.21 3.42
N VAL A 9 22.30 11.53 2.49
CA VAL A 9 21.71 10.20 2.73
C VAL A 9 22.81 9.16 2.98
N GLN A 10 23.90 9.19 2.19
CA GLN A 10 25.05 8.30 2.41
C GLN A 10 25.66 8.48 3.80
N GLN A 11 25.85 9.73 4.23
CA GLN A 11 26.40 10.05 5.56
C GLN A 11 25.48 9.58 6.67
N ALA A 12 24.16 9.83 6.57
CA ALA A 12 23.19 9.39 7.56
C ALA A 12 23.13 7.86 7.68
N VAL A 13 23.08 7.14 6.55
CA VAL A 13 23.10 5.68 6.52
C VAL A 13 24.42 5.13 7.08
N SER A 14 25.57 5.70 6.68
CA SER A 14 26.87 5.28 7.20
C SER A 14 26.99 5.48 8.70
N ALA A 15 26.54 6.62 9.22
CA ALA A 15 26.58 6.91 10.67
C ALA A 15 25.71 5.93 11.46
N PHE A 16 24.49 5.65 10.96
CA PHE A 16 23.61 4.66 11.57
C PHE A 16 24.22 3.26 11.58
N LEU A 17 24.75 2.80 10.44
CA LEU A 17 25.36 1.48 10.33
C LEU A 17 26.63 1.35 11.17
N GLN A 18 27.47 2.38 11.26
CA GLN A 18 28.65 2.37 12.13
C GLN A 18 28.29 2.30 13.62
N THR A 19 27.15 2.88 14.01
CA THR A 19 26.68 2.85 15.40
C THR A 19 26.09 1.49 15.77
N THR A 20 25.34 0.87 14.85
CA THR A 20 24.63 -0.40 15.08
C THR A 20 25.46 -1.63 14.73
N MET A 21 26.37 -1.51 13.78
CA MET A 21 27.25 -2.56 13.25
C MET A 21 28.66 -1.99 12.95
N PRO A 22 29.55 -1.88 13.96
CA PRO A 22 30.82 -1.10 13.91
C PRO A 22 31.89 -1.48 12.87
N SER A 23 31.60 -2.37 11.93
CA SER A 23 32.51 -2.78 10.83
C SER A 23 31.82 -2.77 9.46
N VAL A 24 30.62 -2.22 9.38
CA VAL A 24 29.86 -2.14 8.12
C VAL A 24 30.33 -0.95 7.30
N ALA A 25 30.77 -1.24 6.08
CA ALA A 25 31.14 -0.24 5.09
C ALA A 25 30.23 -0.34 3.86
N LEU A 26 29.84 0.81 3.33
CA LEU A 26 29.10 0.92 2.08
C LEU A 26 30.02 0.58 0.91
N LYS A 27 29.58 -0.30 0.00
CA LYS A 27 30.38 -0.74 -1.15
C LYS A 27 29.87 -0.17 -2.46
N ASP A 28 28.58 -0.33 -2.72
CA ASP A 28 27.99 -0.05 -4.03
C ASP A 28 26.48 0.16 -3.92
N PHE A 29 25.90 0.79 -4.93
CA PHE A 29 24.47 0.98 -5.05
C PHE A 29 24.02 0.64 -6.47
N SER A 30 22.85 0.02 -6.59
CA SER A 30 22.20 -0.24 -7.87
C SER A 30 20.70 -0.02 -7.75
N PHE A 31 20.13 0.79 -8.62
CA PHE A 31 18.68 0.97 -8.70
C PHE A 31 17.95 -0.35 -8.90
N VAL A 32 16.79 -0.45 -8.28
CA VAL A 32 15.80 -1.47 -8.57
C VAL A 32 14.60 -0.81 -9.25
N SER A 33 14.06 -1.44 -10.28
CA SER A 33 12.82 -0.98 -10.90
C SER A 33 11.65 -1.21 -9.94
N GLY A 34 10.75 -0.24 -9.78
CA GLY A 34 9.49 -0.48 -9.05
C GLY A 34 8.73 0.75 -8.55
N GLY A 35 9.40 1.88 -8.29
CA GLY A 35 8.74 3.09 -7.79
C GLY A 35 8.62 4.19 -8.85
N CYS A 36 7.42 4.79 -8.99
CA CYS A 36 7.22 5.94 -9.88
C CYS A 36 7.72 7.27 -9.28
N ILE A 37 7.93 7.31 -7.96
CA ILE A 37 8.11 8.58 -7.20
C ILE A 37 9.37 8.64 -6.34
N ASN A 38 9.88 7.49 -5.91
CA ASN A 38 10.99 7.37 -4.97
C ASN A 38 12.19 6.79 -5.71
N SER A 39 13.38 7.32 -5.41
CA SER A 39 14.61 6.64 -5.77
C SER A 39 14.80 5.46 -4.84
N ALA A 40 14.97 4.26 -5.40
CA ALA A 40 15.03 3.02 -4.63
C ALA A 40 16.06 2.05 -5.23
N GLY A 41 16.78 1.33 -4.39
CA GLY A 41 17.77 0.37 -4.88
C GLY A 41 18.40 -0.49 -3.80
N LYS A 42 19.23 -1.41 -4.29
CA LYS A 42 20.05 -2.28 -3.47
C LYS A 42 21.32 -1.55 -3.06
N LEU A 43 21.52 -1.42 -1.75
CA LEU A 43 22.74 -0.92 -1.14
C LEU A 43 23.60 -2.11 -0.70
N LYS A 44 24.75 -2.32 -1.35
CA LYS A 44 25.70 -3.38 -0.98
C LYS A 44 26.61 -2.92 0.14
N THR A 45 26.82 -3.76 1.14
CA THR A 45 27.73 -3.48 2.26
C THR A 45 28.71 -4.62 2.55
N THR A 46 29.56 -4.48 3.56
CA THR A 46 30.39 -5.57 4.07
C THR A 46 29.62 -6.60 4.90
N ALA A 47 28.40 -6.32 5.36
CA ALA A 47 27.57 -7.23 6.16
C ALA A 47 26.34 -7.79 5.42
N GLY A 48 26.26 -7.58 4.10
CA GLY A 48 25.12 -7.99 3.29
C GLY A 48 24.52 -6.83 2.51
N ASP A 49 23.40 -7.10 1.87
CA ASP A 49 22.66 -6.13 1.08
C ASP A 49 21.50 -5.55 1.88
N PHE A 50 21.26 -4.25 1.72
CA PHE A 50 20.09 -3.55 2.25
C PHE A 50 19.29 -2.93 1.11
N PHE A 51 18.03 -2.64 1.39
CA PHE A 51 17.19 -1.85 0.50
C PHE A 51 17.13 -0.42 1.01
N LEU A 52 17.45 0.54 0.13
CA LEU A 52 17.46 1.96 0.44
C LEU A 52 16.49 2.68 -0.49
N LYS A 53 15.57 3.45 0.09
CA LYS A 53 14.75 4.43 -0.62
C LYS A 53 15.05 5.83 -0.13
N TRP A 54 14.97 6.82 -1.02
CA TRP A 54 15.01 8.23 -0.64
C TRP A 54 14.15 9.11 -1.55
N ASN A 55 13.80 10.28 -1.03
CA ASN A 55 13.07 11.34 -1.71
C ASN A 55 13.31 12.69 -1.04
N LEU A 56 12.85 13.78 -1.64
CA LEU A 56 12.88 15.11 -1.03
C LEU A 56 11.92 15.18 0.16
N ALA A 57 12.42 15.63 1.31
CA ALA A 57 11.64 15.74 2.54
C ALA A 57 10.52 16.79 2.43
N GLY A 58 10.83 17.94 1.81
CA GLY A 58 9.87 19.03 1.65
C GLY A 58 8.71 18.73 0.69
N LYS A 59 8.85 17.74 -0.19
CA LYS A 59 7.82 17.38 -1.17
C LYS A 59 6.77 16.42 -0.58
N TYR A 60 7.21 15.49 0.28
CA TYR A 60 6.34 14.47 0.88
C TYR A 60 6.65 14.32 2.38
N PRO A 61 6.27 15.29 3.23
CA PRO A 61 6.68 15.31 4.63
C PRO A 61 6.44 13.97 5.35
N ARG A 62 7.48 13.45 5.99
CA ARG A 62 7.43 12.22 6.83
C ARG A 62 6.99 10.94 6.11
N MET A 63 7.00 10.90 4.77
CA MET A 63 6.61 9.73 3.96
C MET A 63 7.26 8.42 4.45
N PHE A 64 8.57 8.43 4.67
CA PHE A 64 9.28 7.22 5.09
C PHE A 64 9.15 6.88 6.58
N GLU A 65 8.86 7.85 7.43
CA GLU A 65 8.46 7.57 8.82
C GLU A 65 7.09 6.87 8.86
N ASN A 66 6.17 7.33 8.01
CA ASN A 66 4.84 6.73 7.87
C ASN A 66 4.93 5.33 7.22
N GLU A 67 5.78 5.12 6.21
CA GLU A 67 6.02 3.79 5.62
C GLU A 67 6.61 2.82 6.66
N ARG A 68 7.60 3.27 7.46
CA ARG A 68 8.12 2.50 8.59
C ARG A 68 7.03 2.10 9.58
N SER A 69 6.18 3.06 9.97
CA SER A 69 5.05 2.83 10.87
C SER A 69 4.09 1.77 10.29
N GLY A 70 3.74 1.88 9.00
CA GLY A 70 2.90 0.90 8.31
C GLY A 70 3.51 -0.50 8.27
N LEU A 71 4.77 -0.62 7.86
CA LEU A 71 5.50 -1.90 7.86
C LEU A 71 5.54 -2.53 9.26
N GLN A 72 5.72 -1.72 10.31
CA GLN A 72 5.70 -2.22 11.68
C GLN A 72 4.32 -2.76 12.09
N HIS A 73 3.23 -2.07 11.73
CA HIS A 73 1.87 -2.56 11.98
C HIS A 73 1.60 -3.89 11.29
N LEU A 74 2.06 -4.07 10.04
CA LEU A 74 1.90 -5.32 9.31
C LEU A 74 2.79 -6.46 9.83
N ARG A 75 4.00 -6.14 10.33
CA ARG A 75 4.96 -7.13 10.85
C ARG A 75 4.56 -7.63 12.24
N GLN A 76 3.96 -6.78 13.08
CA GLN A 76 3.64 -7.11 14.48
C GLN A 76 2.81 -8.40 14.67
N PRO A 77 1.78 -8.70 13.86
CA PRO A 77 1.03 -9.96 13.97
C PRO A 77 1.85 -11.22 13.65
N ALA A 78 3.00 -11.08 12.98
CA ALA A 78 3.88 -12.18 12.57
C ALA A 78 3.18 -13.28 11.74
N VAL A 79 2.23 -12.89 10.88
CA VAL A 79 1.42 -13.81 10.04
C VAL A 79 1.90 -13.90 8.59
N ILE A 80 2.47 -12.83 8.06
CA ILE A 80 3.05 -12.75 6.72
C ILE A 80 4.39 -12.06 6.80
N ASP A 81 5.28 -12.40 5.89
CA ASP A 81 6.61 -11.81 5.86
C ASP A 81 6.53 -10.34 5.40
N ILE A 82 7.20 -9.46 6.12
CA ILE A 82 7.23 -8.01 5.90
C ILE A 82 8.67 -7.56 6.16
N PRO A 83 9.35 -6.83 5.26
CA PRO A 83 10.75 -6.48 5.46
C PRO A 83 11.00 -5.75 6.78
N GLU A 84 12.10 -6.10 7.45
CA GLU A 84 12.51 -5.36 8.64
C GLU A 84 13.03 -3.96 8.31
N VAL A 85 12.48 -2.93 8.93
CA VAL A 85 12.99 -1.57 8.81
C VAL A 85 14.08 -1.32 9.85
N LEU A 86 15.30 -1.05 9.38
CA LEU A 86 16.43 -0.72 10.25
C LEU A 86 16.31 0.71 10.75
N THR A 87 16.05 1.65 9.84
CA THR A 87 15.88 3.07 10.19
C THR A 87 15.15 3.83 9.09
N ALA A 88 14.52 4.94 9.48
CA ALA A 88 13.96 5.93 8.58
C ALA A 88 14.14 7.31 9.21
N GLY A 89 14.38 8.33 8.38
CA GLY A 89 14.56 9.69 8.89
C GLY A 89 14.93 10.71 7.82
N GLN A 90 15.19 11.92 8.27
CA GLN A 90 15.60 13.04 7.42
C GLN A 90 17.12 13.17 7.36
N ALA A 91 17.65 13.48 6.18
CA ALA A 91 19.06 13.77 5.91
C ALA A 91 19.17 15.02 5.01
N GLY A 92 19.40 16.18 5.61
CA GLY A 92 19.40 17.45 4.90
C GLY A 92 18.04 17.75 4.26
N SER A 93 18.02 17.99 2.95
CA SER A 93 16.79 18.18 2.16
C SER A 93 16.09 16.88 1.75
N PHE A 94 16.71 15.73 2.02
CA PHE A 94 16.18 14.41 1.72
C PHE A 94 15.59 13.73 2.95
N GLN A 95 14.78 12.72 2.71
CA GLN A 95 14.36 11.71 3.68
C GLN A 95 14.67 10.33 3.09
N PHE A 96 14.84 9.33 3.95
CA PHE A 96 15.19 7.98 3.54
C PHE A 96 14.58 6.92 4.45
N ILE A 97 14.53 5.70 3.95
CA ILE A 97 14.28 4.47 4.71
C ILE A 97 15.31 3.41 4.29
N LEU A 98 15.90 2.77 5.29
CA LEU A 98 16.82 1.65 5.14
C LEU A 98 16.17 0.42 5.76
N MET A 99 16.04 -0.64 4.97
CA MET A 99 15.37 -1.88 5.38
C MET A 99 16.09 -3.11 4.85
N GLU A 100 15.67 -4.27 5.34
CA GLU A 100 16.06 -5.58 4.85
C GLU A 100 15.95 -5.67 3.32
N PHE A 101 16.95 -6.25 2.67
CA PHE A 101 16.88 -6.56 1.24
C PHE A 101 16.30 -7.95 1.04
N ILE A 102 15.12 -8.04 0.42
CA ILE A 102 14.49 -9.32 0.11
C ILE A 102 15.13 -9.92 -1.16
N ALA A 103 15.98 -10.93 -0.96
CA ALA A 103 16.60 -11.66 -2.05
C ALA A 103 15.56 -12.53 -2.78
N LYS A 104 15.50 -12.40 -4.12
CA LYS A 104 14.59 -13.19 -4.94
C LYS A 104 14.94 -14.67 -4.87
N ALA A 105 13.96 -15.51 -4.53
CA ALA A 105 14.04 -16.95 -4.66
C ALA A 105 12.99 -17.49 -5.66
N PRO A 106 13.14 -18.75 -6.11
CA PRO A 106 12.06 -19.44 -6.80
C PRO A 106 10.79 -19.52 -5.94
N ILE A 107 9.63 -19.33 -6.59
CA ILE A 107 8.32 -19.44 -5.94
C ILE A 107 8.11 -20.86 -5.41
N ALA A 108 7.75 -21.00 -4.13
CA ALA A 108 7.38 -22.29 -3.55
C ALA A 108 6.04 -22.79 -4.12
N LYS A 109 5.86 -24.11 -4.17
CA LYS A 109 4.66 -24.74 -4.77
C LYS A 109 3.33 -24.22 -4.23
N ARG A 110 3.27 -23.90 -2.92
CA ARG A 110 2.06 -23.41 -2.23
C ARG A 110 2.03 -21.89 -2.04
N TYR A 111 2.80 -21.13 -2.81
CA TYR A 111 2.96 -19.68 -2.59
C TYR A 111 1.63 -18.93 -2.55
N TRP A 112 0.74 -19.19 -3.51
CA TRP A 112 -0.54 -18.50 -3.61
C TRP A 112 -1.51 -18.92 -2.52
N GLU A 113 -1.52 -20.20 -2.16
CA GLU A 113 -2.30 -20.71 -1.03
C GLU A 113 -1.83 -20.11 0.29
N MET A 114 -0.50 -20.06 0.52
CA MET A 114 0.07 -19.41 1.71
C MET A 114 -0.27 -17.92 1.75
N LEU A 115 -0.24 -17.22 0.60
CA LEU A 115 -0.60 -15.82 0.55
C LEU A 115 -2.07 -15.61 0.96
N GLY A 116 -2.99 -16.43 0.45
CA GLY A 116 -4.42 -16.32 0.79
C GLY A 116 -4.70 -16.66 2.26
N GLU A 117 -4.10 -17.74 2.76
CA GLU A 117 -4.18 -18.15 4.18
C GLU A 117 -3.64 -17.07 5.13
N ARG A 118 -2.45 -16.52 4.83
CA ARG A 118 -1.78 -15.51 5.68
C ARG A 118 -2.46 -14.15 5.60
N LEU A 119 -2.96 -13.76 4.43
CA LEU A 119 -3.73 -12.52 4.30
C LEU A 119 -5.06 -12.59 5.07
N ALA A 120 -5.73 -13.76 5.05
CA ALA A 120 -6.91 -13.98 5.87
C ALA A 120 -6.59 -13.86 7.37
N GLN A 121 -5.43 -14.33 7.82
CA GLN A 121 -4.98 -14.13 9.20
C GLN A 121 -4.69 -12.66 9.52
N LEU A 122 -4.05 -11.93 8.60
CA LEU A 122 -3.79 -10.50 8.75
C LEU A 122 -5.10 -9.70 8.87
N HIS A 123 -6.08 -9.97 8.01
CA HIS A 123 -7.39 -9.31 8.06
C HIS A 123 -8.23 -9.64 9.29
N ARG A 124 -7.84 -10.64 10.10
CA ARG A 124 -8.47 -10.90 11.40
C ARG A 124 -7.92 -10.01 12.51
N VAL A 125 -6.79 -9.34 12.29
CA VAL A 125 -6.29 -8.28 13.17
C VAL A 125 -7.21 -7.08 13.03
N THR A 126 -7.84 -6.67 14.13
CA THR A 126 -8.91 -5.68 14.13
C THR A 126 -8.61 -4.51 15.07
N ALA A 127 -9.37 -3.43 14.91
CA ALA A 127 -9.32 -2.24 15.76
C ALA A 127 -10.75 -1.82 16.16
N ALA A 128 -10.85 -0.88 17.11
CA ALA A 128 -12.14 -0.36 17.55
C ALA A 128 -12.84 0.51 16.51
N ARG A 129 -12.07 1.19 15.65
CA ARG A 129 -12.54 2.16 14.65
C ARG A 129 -11.78 1.95 13.34
N PHE A 130 -12.36 2.40 12.24
CA PHE A 130 -11.68 2.46 10.95
C PHE A 130 -10.65 3.60 10.94
N GLY A 131 -9.62 3.49 10.10
CA GLY A 131 -8.53 4.47 10.00
C GLY A 131 -7.28 4.09 10.80
N LEU A 132 -6.52 5.11 11.20
CA LEU A 132 -5.29 5.03 11.98
C LEU A 132 -5.20 6.25 12.91
N ASP A 133 -4.18 6.27 13.77
CA ASP A 133 -3.83 7.42 14.59
C ASP A 133 -3.03 8.51 13.84
N HIS A 134 -2.62 8.24 12.60
CA HIS A 134 -1.90 9.19 11.74
C HIS A 134 -2.21 8.98 10.26
N ASP A 135 -2.13 10.09 9.50
CA ASP A 135 -2.20 10.07 8.04
C ASP A 135 -0.93 9.48 7.43
N ASN A 136 -1.06 8.92 6.24
CA ASN A 136 0.05 8.37 5.48
C ASN A 136 -0.09 8.69 3.98
N TYR A 137 0.44 7.83 3.12
CA TYR A 137 0.47 8.03 1.67
C TYR A 137 0.00 6.78 0.93
N ILE A 138 -0.67 7.00 -0.20
CA ILE A 138 -0.90 6.00 -1.24
C ILE A 138 -0.16 6.46 -2.50
N GLY A 139 0.94 5.79 -2.84
CA GLY A 139 1.91 6.32 -3.79
C GLY A 139 2.40 7.71 -3.32
N SER A 140 2.23 8.75 -4.15
CA SER A 140 2.56 10.14 -3.78
C SER A 140 1.38 10.95 -3.25
N LEU A 141 0.20 10.35 -3.15
CA LEU A 141 -1.00 11.07 -2.72
C LEU A 141 -1.13 10.99 -1.20
N PRO A 142 -1.40 12.11 -0.51
CA PRO A 142 -1.77 12.07 0.90
C PRO A 142 -3.01 11.18 1.10
N GLN A 143 -2.97 10.35 2.14
CA GLN A 143 -4.07 9.48 2.54
C GLN A 143 -4.46 9.83 3.97
N SER A 144 -5.66 10.41 4.12
CA SER A 144 -6.25 10.71 5.42
C SER A 144 -6.66 9.41 6.11
N ASN A 145 -6.42 9.31 7.41
CA ASN A 145 -6.81 8.16 8.23
C ASN A 145 -7.58 8.57 9.48
N ALA A 146 -8.23 9.74 9.45
CA ALA A 146 -9.14 10.16 10.52
C ALA A 146 -10.11 9.02 10.87
N GLN A 147 -10.33 8.81 12.17
CA GLN A 147 -11.03 7.62 12.64
C GLN A 147 -12.55 7.77 12.62
N HIS A 148 -13.22 6.73 12.12
CA HIS A 148 -14.68 6.64 12.04
C HIS A 148 -15.18 5.31 12.64
N ASP A 149 -16.39 5.32 13.19
CA ASP A 149 -17.02 4.11 13.74
C ASP A 149 -17.68 3.25 12.66
N ALA A 150 -18.16 3.88 11.58
CA ALA A 150 -18.82 3.20 10.47
C ALA A 150 -17.92 3.19 9.23
N TRP A 151 -17.86 2.04 8.56
CA TRP A 151 -17.05 1.88 7.35
C TRP A 151 -17.49 2.83 6.24
N ILE A 152 -18.80 2.97 6.03
CA ILE A 152 -19.34 3.80 4.98
C ILE A 152 -18.90 5.27 5.10
N ASP A 153 -18.86 5.79 6.34
CA ASP A 153 -18.46 7.16 6.60
C ASP A 153 -16.96 7.32 6.33
N PHE A 154 -16.13 6.37 6.79
CA PHE A 154 -14.70 6.33 6.47
C PHE A 154 -14.44 6.29 4.97
N PHE A 155 -15.12 5.39 4.25
CA PHE A 155 -14.89 5.15 2.83
C PHE A 155 -15.28 6.37 1.98
N ILE A 156 -16.36 7.06 2.33
CA ILE A 156 -16.75 8.29 1.63
C ILE A 156 -15.78 9.43 1.95
N HIS A 157 -15.55 9.71 3.24
CA HIS A 157 -14.85 10.94 3.67
C HIS A 157 -13.32 10.84 3.56
N GLU A 158 -12.74 9.66 3.75
CA GLU A 158 -11.29 9.47 3.82
C GLU A 158 -10.72 8.75 2.60
N ARG A 159 -11.57 8.19 1.73
CA ARG A 159 -11.14 7.50 0.50
C ARG A 159 -11.71 8.17 -0.75
N LEU A 160 -13.00 7.99 -1.06
CA LEU A 160 -13.60 8.47 -2.32
C LEU A 160 -13.56 10.00 -2.44
N GLY A 161 -14.05 10.72 -1.44
CA GLY A 161 -14.19 12.17 -1.44
C GLY A 161 -12.88 12.92 -1.71
N PRO A 162 -11.79 12.65 -0.96
CA PRO A 162 -10.50 13.32 -1.18
C PRO A 162 -9.94 13.08 -2.58
N GLN A 163 -10.06 11.86 -3.11
CA GLN A 163 -9.55 11.53 -4.43
C GLN A 163 -10.39 12.16 -5.55
N LEU A 164 -11.70 12.20 -5.38
CA LEU A 164 -12.62 12.87 -6.29
C LEU A 164 -12.36 14.38 -6.33
N GLN A 165 -12.23 15.01 -5.17
CA GLN A 165 -11.94 16.43 -5.06
C GLN A 165 -10.58 16.77 -5.68
N LEU A 166 -9.56 15.94 -5.45
CA LEU A 166 -8.25 16.10 -6.08
C LEU A 166 -8.35 15.99 -7.60
N ALA A 167 -9.07 14.99 -8.12
CA ALA A 167 -9.26 14.80 -9.54
C ALA A 167 -9.96 16.02 -10.17
N TYR A 168 -10.95 16.59 -9.50
CA TYR A 168 -11.66 17.78 -9.96
C TYR A 168 -10.76 19.02 -9.95
N ASN A 169 -10.09 19.29 -8.83
CA ASN A 169 -9.21 20.46 -8.66
C ASN A 169 -8.03 20.46 -9.64
N THR A 170 -7.62 19.29 -10.09
CA THR A 170 -6.54 19.12 -11.06
C THR A 170 -7.03 18.93 -12.49
N HIS A 171 -8.30 19.22 -12.76
CA HIS A 171 -8.95 19.14 -14.08
C HIS A 171 -8.87 17.77 -14.75
N ARG A 172 -8.78 16.70 -13.95
CA ARG A 172 -8.81 15.32 -14.44
C ARG A 172 -10.25 14.86 -14.69
N ILE A 173 -11.24 15.40 -14.00
CA ILE A 173 -12.66 15.12 -14.21
C ILE A 173 -13.45 16.42 -14.35
N ASP A 174 -14.67 16.31 -14.89
CA ASP A 174 -15.60 17.44 -15.01
C ASP A 174 -16.68 17.40 -13.90
N PRO A 175 -17.49 18.46 -13.73
CA PRO A 175 -18.51 18.53 -12.67
C PRO A 175 -19.55 17.41 -12.69
N SER A 176 -19.81 16.75 -13.83
CA SER A 176 -20.81 15.66 -13.89
C SER A 176 -20.42 14.47 -13.03
N TRP A 177 -19.12 14.24 -12.83
CA TRP A 177 -18.62 13.20 -11.95
C TRP A 177 -18.92 13.50 -10.48
N LEU A 178 -18.80 14.76 -10.06
CA LEU A 178 -19.19 15.15 -8.70
C LEU A 178 -20.66 14.81 -8.46
N HIS A 179 -21.52 15.16 -9.41
CA HIS A 179 -22.94 14.84 -9.35
C HIS A 179 -23.23 13.33 -9.34
N ALA A 180 -22.51 12.55 -10.15
CA ALA A 180 -22.64 11.09 -10.16
C ALA A 180 -22.29 10.47 -8.79
N PHE A 181 -21.21 10.93 -8.16
CA PHE A 181 -20.84 10.48 -6.82
C PHE A 181 -21.80 10.96 -5.74
N GLU A 182 -22.31 12.19 -5.82
CA GLU A 182 -23.38 12.70 -4.94
C GLU A 182 -24.64 11.83 -5.01
N GLY A 183 -25.01 11.35 -6.20
CA GLY A 183 -26.12 10.40 -6.39
C GLY A 183 -25.81 8.98 -5.92
N LEU A 184 -24.53 8.57 -5.95
CA LEU A 184 -24.07 7.26 -5.52
C LEU A 184 -24.02 7.14 -3.98
N TYR A 185 -23.51 8.15 -3.27
CA TYR A 185 -23.25 8.08 -1.82
C TYR A 185 -24.46 7.63 -0.99
N PRO A 186 -25.70 8.12 -1.22
CA PRO A 186 -26.86 7.65 -0.48
C PRO A 186 -27.17 6.16 -0.70
N LYS A 187 -26.84 5.61 -1.88
CA LYS A 187 -27.08 4.21 -2.23
C LYS A 187 -26.06 3.28 -1.56
N LEU A 188 -24.83 3.75 -1.34
CA LEU A 188 -23.74 2.93 -0.79
C LEU A 188 -24.07 2.30 0.56
N ARG A 189 -24.82 2.99 1.42
CA ARG A 189 -25.24 2.45 2.73
C ARG A 189 -26.06 1.15 2.61
N SER A 190 -26.78 0.97 1.51
CA SER A 190 -27.56 -0.26 1.26
C SER A 190 -26.77 -1.34 0.53
N LEU A 191 -25.66 -0.97 -0.12
CA LEU A 191 -24.85 -1.85 -0.96
C LEU A 191 -23.64 -2.43 -0.22
N LEU A 192 -23.09 -1.67 0.74
CA LEU A 192 -21.94 -2.09 1.54
C LEU A 192 -22.41 -2.79 2.82
N SER A 193 -21.72 -3.88 3.16
CA SER A 193 -21.92 -4.60 4.40
C SER A 193 -21.17 -3.96 5.56
N ASP A 194 -21.74 -4.07 6.77
CA ASP A 194 -21.01 -3.79 8.00
C ASP A 194 -20.12 -4.99 8.36
N GLU A 195 -18.84 -4.72 8.58
CA GLU A 195 -17.87 -5.68 9.07
C GLU A 195 -16.89 -4.97 10.01
N LYS A 196 -16.23 -5.71 10.91
CA LYS A 196 -15.21 -5.11 11.77
C LYS A 196 -14.03 -4.58 10.92
N PRO A 197 -13.35 -3.50 11.36
CA PRO A 197 -12.13 -3.05 10.72
C PRO A 197 -11.08 -4.16 10.68
N ALA A 198 -10.45 -4.34 9.53
CA ALA A 198 -9.36 -5.28 9.29
C ALA A 198 -8.09 -4.51 8.99
N LEU A 199 -6.94 -4.97 9.51
CA LEU A 199 -5.64 -4.40 9.17
C LEU A 199 -5.31 -4.69 7.70
N LEU A 200 -5.34 -3.65 6.86
CA LEU A 200 -5.09 -3.76 5.43
C LEU A 200 -3.65 -3.40 5.08
N HIS A 201 -3.09 -4.06 4.07
CA HIS A 201 -1.88 -3.57 3.39
C HIS A 201 -2.14 -2.22 2.70
N GLY A 202 -3.34 -2.04 2.14
CA GLY A 202 -3.84 -0.77 1.60
C GLY A 202 -3.43 -0.46 0.16
N ASP A 203 -2.37 -1.08 -0.35
CA ASP A 203 -1.93 -1.02 -1.75
C ASP A 203 -1.56 -2.41 -2.30
N LEU A 204 -2.39 -3.42 -2.07
CA LEU A 204 -2.03 -4.81 -2.41
C LEU A 204 -2.32 -5.17 -3.87
N TRP A 205 -1.30 -5.07 -4.71
CA TRP A 205 -1.31 -5.56 -6.09
C TRP A 205 -0.02 -6.34 -6.40
N SER A 206 0.08 -6.92 -7.59
CA SER A 206 1.18 -7.85 -7.93
C SER A 206 2.57 -7.21 -7.87
N GLY A 207 2.68 -5.89 -8.04
CA GLY A 207 3.94 -5.15 -7.89
C GLY A 207 4.44 -5.04 -6.44
N ASN A 208 3.56 -5.19 -5.46
CA ASN A 208 3.86 -5.12 -4.03
C ASN A 208 3.97 -6.51 -3.38
N LEU A 209 4.02 -7.56 -4.21
CA LEU A 209 4.31 -8.93 -3.80
C LEU A 209 5.75 -9.30 -4.13
N MET A 210 6.46 -9.83 -3.12
CA MET A 210 7.79 -10.38 -3.26
C MET A 210 7.83 -11.84 -2.84
N VAL A 211 8.83 -12.55 -3.37
CA VAL A 211 9.16 -13.93 -2.99
C VAL A 211 10.40 -13.84 -2.11
N ASN A 212 10.26 -14.21 -0.84
CA ASN A 212 11.39 -14.20 0.09
C ASN A 212 12.35 -15.38 -0.17
N GLU A 213 13.42 -15.44 0.61
CA GLU A 213 14.47 -16.47 0.50
C GLU A 213 13.96 -17.92 0.64
N LYS A 214 12.80 -18.13 1.28
CA LYS A 214 12.17 -19.45 1.45
C LYS A 214 11.19 -19.80 0.32
N GLY A 215 11.05 -18.92 -0.67
CA GLY A 215 10.05 -19.06 -1.73
C GLY A 215 8.64 -18.68 -1.29
N GLU A 216 8.47 -17.99 -0.15
CA GLU A 216 7.19 -17.64 0.47
C GLU A 216 6.78 -16.17 0.19
N PRO A 217 5.50 -15.82 0.35
CA PRO A 217 5.02 -14.45 0.14
C PRO A 217 5.56 -13.46 1.17
N CYS A 218 6.03 -12.32 0.66
CA CYS A 218 6.45 -11.14 1.41
C CYS A 218 5.75 -9.90 0.83
N LEU A 219 5.19 -9.05 1.70
CA LEU A 219 4.50 -7.82 1.26
C LEU A 219 5.39 -6.59 1.48
N VAL A 220 5.38 -5.68 0.51
CA VAL A 220 6.20 -4.45 0.52
C VAL A 220 5.38 -3.23 0.11
N ASP A 221 5.88 -2.05 0.43
CA ASP A 221 5.32 -0.76 -0.01
C ASP A 221 3.83 -0.56 0.37
N PRO A 222 3.49 -0.63 1.68
CA PRO A 222 2.10 -0.57 2.10
C PRO A 222 1.58 0.87 2.23
N ALA A 223 0.26 1.00 2.16
CA ALA A 223 -0.51 2.20 2.48
C ALA A 223 -1.51 1.89 3.60
N VAL A 224 -1.00 1.39 4.74
CA VAL A 224 -1.74 0.71 5.82
C VAL A 224 -2.90 1.53 6.37
N TYR A 225 -4.00 0.86 6.72
CA TYR A 225 -5.06 1.37 7.61
C TYR A 225 -5.95 0.23 8.10
N PHE A 226 -6.78 0.49 9.11
CA PHE A 226 -7.89 -0.40 9.44
C PHE A 226 -9.10 -0.07 8.56
N GLY A 227 -9.46 -0.99 7.66
CA GLY A 227 -10.49 -0.81 6.63
C GLY A 227 -11.40 -2.03 6.48
N HIS A 228 -12.31 -2.00 5.50
CA HIS A 228 -13.09 -3.19 5.14
C HIS A 228 -12.25 -4.10 4.24
N ARG A 229 -12.03 -5.36 4.64
CA ARG A 229 -11.12 -6.30 3.95
C ARG A 229 -11.43 -6.56 2.48
N GLU A 230 -12.70 -6.43 2.08
CA GLU A 230 -13.13 -6.57 0.68
C GLU A 230 -12.55 -5.47 -0.23
N MET A 231 -12.16 -4.33 0.36
CA MET A 231 -11.44 -3.26 -0.32
C MET A 231 -10.10 -3.74 -0.86
N GLU A 232 -9.35 -4.49 -0.05
CA GLU A 232 -8.07 -5.06 -0.45
C GLU A 232 -8.24 -6.16 -1.49
N TRP A 233 -9.29 -6.98 -1.36
CA TRP A 233 -9.65 -7.96 -2.38
C TRP A 233 -9.92 -7.33 -3.75
N ALA A 234 -10.67 -6.22 -3.81
CA ALA A 234 -10.89 -5.50 -5.06
C ALA A 234 -9.57 -4.98 -5.66
N MET A 235 -8.66 -4.48 -4.81
CA MET A 235 -7.32 -4.05 -5.25
C MET A 235 -6.52 -5.19 -5.89
N THR A 236 -6.56 -6.41 -5.32
CA THR A 236 -5.84 -7.57 -5.88
C THR A 236 -6.31 -7.97 -7.28
N LYS A 237 -7.55 -7.62 -7.65
CA LYS A 237 -8.16 -7.94 -8.95
C LYS A 237 -7.87 -6.91 -10.04
N LEU A 238 -7.50 -5.68 -9.67
CA LEU A 238 -7.44 -4.53 -10.58
C LEU A 238 -6.41 -4.68 -11.72
N PHE A 239 -5.27 -5.33 -11.47
CA PHE A 239 -4.16 -5.45 -12.44
C PHE A 239 -3.94 -6.89 -12.91
N GLY A 240 -5.01 -7.52 -13.43
CA GLY A 240 -4.96 -8.87 -13.97
C GLY A 240 -5.23 -9.98 -12.95
N GLY A 241 -5.44 -9.62 -11.68
CA GLY A 241 -5.77 -10.57 -10.63
C GLY A 241 -4.59 -11.38 -10.11
N PHE A 242 -4.76 -11.93 -8.91
CA PHE A 242 -3.90 -12.99 -8.40
C PHE A 242 -4.33 -14.37 -8.91
N HIS A 243 -3.50 -15.38 -8.66
CA HIS A 243 -3.81 -16.76 -9.02
C HIS A 243 -5.06 -17.26 -8.27
N GLU A 244 -5.91 -18.08 -8.91
CA GLU A 244 -7.15 -18.62 -8.31
C GLU A 244 -6.95 -19.30 -6.94
N ALA A 245 -5.81 -19.96 -6.72
CA ALA A 245 -5.45 -20.61 -5.47
C ALA A 245 -5.36 -19.63 -4.29
N PHE A 246 -5.00 -18.36 -4.53
CA PHE A 246 -5.05 -17.30 -3.52
C PHE A 246 -6.49 -17.02 -3.09
N TYR A 247 -7.39 -16.79 -4.05
CA TYR A 247 -8.78 -16.47 -3.73
C TYR A 247 -9.49 -17.64 -3.05
N ALA A 248 -9.25 -18.87 -3.53
CA ALA A 248 -9.81 -20.08 -2.94
C ALA A 248 -9.34 -20.31 -1.50
N SER A 249 -8.03 -20.20 -1.24
CA SER A 249 -7.46 -20.41 0.09
C SER A 249 -7.86 -19.31 1.08
N TYR A 250 -7.87 -18.03 0.66
CA TYR A 250 -8.39 -16.95 1.49
C TYR A 250 -9.86 -17.18 1.81
N HIS A 251 -10.71 -17.47 0.81
CA HIS A 251 -12.13 -17.64 1.03
C HIS A 251 -12.42 -18.84 1.96
N GLN A 252 -11.65 -19.92 1.86
CA GLN A 252 -11.73 -21.04 2.79
C GLN A 252 -11.35 -20.64 4.22
N ALA A 253 -10.29 -19.83 4.39
CA ALA A 253 -9.79 -19.41 5.69
C ALA A 253 -10.63 -18.32 6.35
N PHE A 254 -11.17 -17.39 5.57
CA PHE A 254 -12.00 -16.27 6.01
C PHE A 254 -12.99 -15.85 4.90
N PRO A 255 -14.15 -16.53 4.79
CA PRO A 255 -15.13 -16.28 3.73
C PRO A 255 -15.53 -14.80 3.65
N LEU A 256 -15.67 -14.26 2.45
CA LEU A 256 -16.23 -12.91 2.22
C LEU A 256 -17.72 -12.89 2.58
N GLN A 257 -18.27 -11.69 2.79
CA GLN A 257 -19.71 -11.58 3.04
C GLN A 257 -20.48 -11.97 1.77
N PRO A 258 -21.68 -12.57 1.88
CA PRO A 258 -22.53 -12.86 0.72
C PRO A 258 -22.77 -11.61 -0.13
N GLY A 259 -22.79 -11.75 -1.47
CA GLY A 259 -23.00 -10.65 -2.41
C GLY A 259 -21.75 -9.80 -2.73
N TYR A 260 -20.54 -10.30 -2.43
CA TYR A 260 -19.30 -9.57 -2.73
C TYR A 260 -19.19 -9.20 -4.21
N ASP A 261 -19.53 -10.12 -5.11
CA ASP A 261 -19.48 -9.90 -6.55
C ASP A 261 -20.33 -8.69 -6.99
N ASP A 262 -21.42 -8.41 -6.27
CA ASP A 262 -22.29 -7.26 -6.56
C ASP A 262 -21.68 -5.93 -6.10
N ARG A 263 -20.75 -5.92 -5.13
CA ARG A 263 -20.16 -4.70 -4.54
C ARG A 263 -18.65 -4.54 -4.80
N GLU A 264 -18.01 -5.50 -5.44
CA GLU A 264 -16.59 -5.43 -5.85
C GLU A 264 -16.29 -4.14 -6.64
N ASP A 265 -17.15 -3.78 -7.59
CA ASP A 265 -17.01 -2.57 -8.39
C ASP A 265 -16.95 -1.29 -7.52
N ILE A 266 -17.72 -1.25 -6.44
CA ILE A 266 -17.76 -0.10 -5.53
C ILE A 266 -16.41 0.06 -4.82
N TYR A 267 -15.85 -1.04 -4.34
CA TYR A 267 -14.51 -1.05 -3.75
C TYR A 267 -13.42 -0.72 -4.78
N THR A 268 -13.65 -1.05 -6.04
CA THR A 268 -12.71 -0.75 -7.13
C THR A 268 -12.66 0.76 -7.47
N LEU A 269 -13.68 1.55 -7.09
CA LEU A 269 -13.71 3.01 -7.36
C LEU A 269 -12.51 3.76 -6.76
N TYR A 270 -12.15 3.47 -5.51
CA TYR A 270 -11.06 4.20 -4.85
C TYR A 270 -9.69 3.95 -5.50
N PRO A 271 -9.21 2.70 -5.73
CA PRO A 271 -7.92 2.52 -6.38
C PRO A 271 -7.93 3.07 -7.80
N LEU A 272 -9.04 3.00 -8.53
CA LEU A 272 -9.15 3.64 -9.84
C LEU A 272 -9.03 5.17 -9.77
N LEU A 273 -9.65 5.82 -8.78
CA LEU A 273 -9.49 7.26 -8.56
C LEU A 273 -8.05 7.64 -8.19
N VAL A 274 -7.39 6.85 -7.35
CA VAL A 274 -5.95 7.01 -7.04
C VAL A 274 -5.13 6.93 -8.32
N HIS A 275 -5.38 5.92 -9.17
CA HIS A 275 -4.65 5.74 -10.42
C HIS A 275 -4.95 6.83 -11.46
N LEU A 276 -6.19 7.33 -11.52
CA LEU A 276 -6.54 8.49 -12.33
C LEU A 276 -5.71 9.71 -11.89
N ASN A 277 -5.59 9.94 -10.58
CA ASN A 277 -4.82 11.04 -10.03
C ASN A 277 -3.31 10.90 -10.28
N LEU A 278 -2.76 9.69 -10.19
CA LEU A 278 -1.32 9.46 -10.39
C LEU A 278 -0.91 9.37 -11.86
N PHE A 279 -1.70 8.70 -12.69
CA PHE A 279 -1.30 8.22 -14.02
C PHE A 279 -2.20 8.73 -15.17
N GLY A 280 -3.34 9.35 -14.85
CA GLY A 280 -4.15 10.09 -15.81
C GLY A 280 -5.30 9.31 -16.44
N ALA A 281 -5.72 9.75 -17.63
CA ALA A 281 -7.07 9.51 -18.15
C ALA A 281 -7.40 8.06 -18.55
N SER A 282 -6.42 7.16 -18.63
CA SER A 282 -6.64 5.74 -18.99
C SER A 282 -7.60 5.02 -18.05
N TYR A 283 -7.75 5.51 -16.82
CA TYR A 283 -8.63 4.91 -15.79
C TYR A 283 -10.07 5.44 -15.83
N LYS A 284 -10.37 6.47 -16.63
CA LYS A 284 -11.70 7.08 -16.70
C LYS A 284 -12.78 6.12 -17.18
N LEU A 285 -12.48 5.34 -18.23
CA LEU A 285 -13.48 4.45 -18.83
C LEU A 285 -13.99 3.40 -17.84
N SER A 286 -13.10 2.85 -17.00
CA SER A 286 -13.46 1.88 -15.96
C SER A 286 -14.36 2.51 -14.90
N LEU A 287 -13.98 3.70 -14.41
CA LEU A 287 -14.77 4.47 -13.44
C LEU A 287 -16.15 4.83 -14.01
N ASP A 288 -16.22 5.34 -15.24
CA ASP A 288 -17.48 5.67 -15.91
C ASP A 288 -18.39 4.43 -16.05
N SER A 289 -17.81 3.27 -16.35
CA SER A 289 -18.55 2.02 -16.45
C SER A 289 -19.18 1.62 -15.11
N ILE A 290 -18.41 1.75 -14.02
CA ILE A 290 -18.90 1.47 -12.67
C ILE A 290 -19.98 2.48 -12.29
N LEU A 291 -19.76 3.78 -12.47
CA LEU A 291 -20.74 4.81 -12.12
C LEU A 291 -22.08 4.62 -12.85
N ARG A 292 -22.06 4.26 -14.14
CA ARG A 292 -23.29 3.95 -14.90
C ARG A 292 -24.05 2.74 -14.35
N LYS A 293 -23.36 1.73 -13.81
CA LYS A 293 -24.00 0.55 -13.18
C LYS A 293 -24.84 0.93 -11.96
N TYR A 294 -24.42 1.96 -11.23
CA TYR A 294 -25.06 2.40 -9.98
C TYR A 294 -25.81 3.74 -10.09
N SER A 295 -25.94 4.30 -11.30
CA SER A 295 -26.69 5.55 -11.56
C SER A 295 -28.19 5.33 -11.46
#